data_AF-A0A2V7I4J6-F1
#
_entry.id   AF-A0A2V7I4J6-F1
#
_cell.length_a   1.000
_cell.length_b   1.000
_cell.length_c   1.000
_cell.angle_alpha   90.00
_cell.angle_beta   90.00
_cell.angle_gamma   90.00
#
_symmetry.space_group_name_H-M   'P 1'
#
loop_
_entity.id
_entity.type
_entity.pdbx_description
1 polymer ?
#
loop_
_entity_poly.entity_id
_entity_poly.type
_entity_poly.pdbx_seq_one_letter_code
_entity_poly.pdbx_strand_id
1 'polypeptide(L)'
;MSNATTLRWWRARRAYFSSISTSSRLKSGVRPGSCAPPQPVVDSALLAAKIAAVRDATARVRAVLPNSADAFAADRTAREVVTLNLFVAIQACLDLAAHWLADAGWEMPGTYADVFAALARHGLIPRELATRLAAAAAFRNLVAHQYGALDWRRVYALASSELGDLDMFCATLAKRAT
;
A
#
# COMPACT_ATOMS: atom_id res chain seq x y z
N MET A 1 -31.16 -3.43 -25.57
CA MET A 1 -31.92 -2.60 -24.62
C MET A 1 -30.97 -2.12 -23.53
N SER A 2 -30.64 -0.82 -23.62
CA SER A 2 -29.94 0.11 -22.71
C SER A 2 -29.02 -0.38 -21.57
N ASN A 3 -27.71 -0.24 -21.80
CA ASN A 3 -26.62 -0.20 -20.79
C ASN A 3 -26.52 1.20 -20.15
N ALA A 4 -27.45 1.57 -19.27
CA ALA A 4 -27.47 2.90 -18.65
C ALA A 4 -26.91 2.95 -17.21
N THR A 5 -26.67 1.82 -16.55
CA THR A 5 -26.39 1.80 -15.10
C THR A 5 -24.90 1.78 -14.74
N THR A 6 -24.03 1.32 -15.64
CA THR A 6 -22.59 1.11 -15.37
C THR A 6 -21.73 2.37 -15.52
N LEU A 7 -22.22 3.42 -16.20
CA LEU A 7 -21.49 4.67 -16.41
C LEU A 7 -21.66 5.72 -15.29
N ARG A 8 -22.55 5.49 -14.32
CA ARG A 8 -22.81 6.43 -13.22
C ARG A 8 -21.80 6.32 -12.07
N TRP A 9 -21.14 5.17 -11.91
CA TRP A 9 -20.11 4.95 -10.89
C TRP A 9 -18.74 5.56 -11.23
N TRP A 10 -18.46 5.81 -12.52
CA TRP A 10 -17.18 6.33 -13.00
C TRP A 10 -17.06 7.86 -13.05
N ARG A 11 -18.14 8.61 -12.79
CA ARG A 11 -18.15 10.09 -12.86
C ARG A 11 -18.00 10.80 -11.50
N ALA A 12 -17.92 10.07 -10.39
CA ALA A 12 -17.86 10.67 -9.04
C ALA A 12 -16.45 10.74 -8.40
N ARG A 13 -15.38 10.42 -9.13
CA ARG A 13 -13.98 10.49 -8.62
C ARG A 13 -13.03 11.28 -9.51
N ARG A 14 -13.51 12.41 -10.03
CA ARG A 14 -12.70 13.37 -10.80
C ARG A 14 -12.76 14.78 -10.18
N ALA A 15 -12.68 14.85 -8.86
CA ALA A 15 -12.72 16.09 -8.08
C ALA A 15 -11.73 16.07 -6.90
N TYR A 16 -10.48 15.70 -7.16
CA TYR A 16 -9.38 15.98 -6.21
C TYR A 16 -8.09 16.48 -6.87
N PHE A 17 -8.13 16.83 -8.16
CA PHE A 17 -7.01 17.50 -8.81
C PHE A 17 -7.57 18.59 -9.74
N SER A 18 -7.03 19.80 -9.58
CA SER A 18 -7.34 21.06 -10.29
C SER A 18 -8.26 22.03 -9.55
N SER A 19 -7.65 22.94 -8.78
CA SER A 19 -7.95 24.38 -8.82
C SER A 19 -7.10 25.12 -7.79
N ILE A 20 -5.84 25.46 -8.11
CA ILE A 20 -5.26 26.74 -7.69
C ILE A 20 -4.49 27.32 -8.87
N SER A 21 -5.16 28.25 -9.56
CA SER A 21 -4.50 29.22 -10.42
C SER A 21 -3.67 30.13 -9.51
N THR A 22 -2.34 30.13 -9.68
CA THR A 22 -1.48 31.10 -8.98
C THR A 22 -0.87 32.02 -10.02
N SER A 23 -1.24 33.30 -9.94
CA SER A 23 -0.63 34.35 -10.74
C SER A 23 0.86 34.46 -10.38
N SER A 24 1.69 34.55 -11.41
CA SER A 24 3.12 34.79 -11.28
C SER A 24 3.34 36.15 -10.61
N ARG A 25 4.06 36.16 -9.49
CA ARG A 25 4.71 37.37 -8.98
C ARG A 25 6.13 37.04 -8.56
N LEU A 26 7.06 37.38 -9.44
CA LEU A 26 8.48 37.49 -9.14
C LEU A 26 8.67 38.42 -7.94
N LYS A 27 9.26 37.91 -6.86
CA LYS A 27 10.05 38.72 -5.92
C LYS A 27 11.29 37.94 -5.48
N SER A 28 12.41 38.50 -5.89
CA SER A 28 13.77 38.25 -5.43
C SER A 28 13.94 38.32 -3.91
N GLY A 29 14.82 37.49 -3.36
CA GLY A 29 15.38 37.70 -2.02
C GLY A 29 15.96 36.43 -1.42
N VAL A 30 17.28 36.26 -1.50
CA VAL A 30 18.03 35.24 -0.76
C VAL A 30 18.04 35.60 0.74
N ARG A 31 17.87 34.59 1.61
CA ARG A 31 18.40 34.60 2.99
C ARG A 31 19.12 33.28 3.25
N PRO A 32 20.37 33.27 3.73
CA PRO A 32 21.02 32.05 4.18
C PRO A 32 20.69 31.78 5.66
N GLY A 33 20.44 30.52 5.99
CA GLY A 33 20.36 30.04 7.37
C GLY A 33 18.95 29.76 7.86
N SER A 34 18.55 28.49 7.80
CA SER A 34 17.48 27.95 8.65
C SER A 34 17.84 26.51 8.98
N CYS A 35 18.26 26.26 10.23
CA CYS A 35 18.12 24.96 10.87
C CYS A 35 16.62 24.72 11.07
N ALA A 36 15.91 24.42 9.99
CA ALA A 36 14.62 23.78 10.13
C ALA A 36 14.91 22.36 10.64
N PRO A 37 14.25 21.87 11.71
CA PRO A 37 14.26 20.45 11.98
C PRO A 37 13.82 19.72 10.71
N PRO A 38 14.38 18.53 10.41
CA PRO A 38 13.94 17.76 9.25
C PRO A 38 12.42 17.65 9.31
N GLN A 39 11.74 18.21 8.31
CA GLN A 39 10.29 18.12 8.22
C GLN A 39 9.93 16.63 8.23
N PRO A 40 8.90 16.20 8.98
CA PRO A 40 8.50 14.81 8.96
C PRO A 40 8.20 14.42 7.51
N VAL A 41 8.87 13.37 7.06
CA VAL A 41 8.83 12.91 5.66
C VAL A 41 7.48 12.29 5.31
N VAL A 42 6.53 12.19 6.26
CA VAL A 42 5.17 11.71 6.03
C VAL A 42 4.23 12.36 7.05
N ASP A 43 3.03 12.74 6.61
CA ASP A 43 1.93 13.18 7.50
C ASP A 43 1.57 12.09 8.54
N SER A 44 1.62 12.45 9.82
CA SER A 44 1.42 11.50 10.93
C SER A 44 0.00 10.93 10.99
N ALA A 45 -1.03 11.68 10.59
CA ALA A 45 -2.39 11.21 10.53
C ALA A 45 -2.58 10.23 9.36
N LEU A 46 -1.97 10.50 8.20
CA LEU A 46 -1.98 9.57 7.08
C LEU A 46 -1.27 8.26 7.45
N LEU A 47 -0.09 8.35 8.06
CA LEU A 47 0.67 7.19 8.53
C LEU A 47 -0.16 6.33 9.49
N ALA A 48 -0.76 6.96 10.51
CA ALA A 48 -1.61 6.27 11.48
C ALA A 48 -2.81 5.60 10.80
N ALA A 49 -3.48 6.29 9.87
CA ALA A 49 -4.63 5.74 9.14
C ALA A 49 -4.24 4.53 8.28
N LYS A 50 -3.09 4.58 7.58
CA LYS A 50 -2.61 3.45 6.76
C LYS A 50 -2.19 2.26 7.63
N ILE A 51 -1.50 2.50 8.74
CA ILE A 51 -1.14 1.44 9.70
C ILE A 51 -2.40 0.79 10.28
N ALA A 52 -3.41 1.58 10.64
CA ALA A 52 -4.68 1.04 11.14
C ALA A 52 -5.37 0.16 10.09
N ALA A 53 -5.39 0.58 8.83
CA ALA A 53 -5.96 -0.21 7.73
C ALA A 53 -5.21 -1.56 7.53
N VAL A 54 -3.88 -1.57 7.59
CA VAL A 54 -3.09 -2.80 7.51
C VAL A 54 -3.41 -3.74 8.67
N ARG A 55 -3.48 -3.21 9.90
CA ARG A 55 -3.78 -4.00 11.10
C ARG A 55 -5.18 -4.60 11.07
N ASP A 56 -6.18 -3.83 10.68
CA ASP A 56 -7.56 -4.31 10.58
C ASP A 56 -7.67 -5.43 9.53
N ALA A 57 -7.09 -5.22 8.34
CA ALA A 57 -7.10 -6.20 7.27
C ALA A 57 -6.36 -7.49 7.67
N THR A 58 -5.17 -7.41 8.26
CA THR A 58 -4.42 -8.59 8.72
C THR A 58 -5.13 -9.31 9.87
N ALA A 59 -5.77 -8.59 10.79
CA ALA A 59 -6.60 -9.18 11.84
C ALA A 59 -7.80 -9.93 11.23
N ARG A 60 -8.44 -9.36 10.21
CA ARG A 60 -9.55 -10.02 9.51
C ARG A 60 -9.11 -11.28 8.77
N VAL A 61 -7.92 -11.28 8.14
CA VAL A 61 -7.34 -12.50 7.55
C VAL A 61 -7.18 -13.57 8.63
N ARG A 62 -6.51 -13.24 9.75
CA ARG A 62 -6.27 -14.19 10.85
C ARG A 62 -7.56 -14.76 11.44
N ALA A 63 -8.61 -13.94 11.56
CA ALA A 63 -9.88 -14.37 12.14
C ALA A 63 -10.68 -15.35 11.27
N VAL A 64 -10.46 -15.33 9.95
CA VAL A 64 -11.26 -16.10 8.98
C VAL A 64 -10.47 -17.24 8.33
N LEU A 65 -9.14 -17.22 8.43
CA LEU A 65 -8.28 -18.24 7.84
C LEU A 65 -8.48 -19.61 8.52
N PRO A 66 -8.86 -20.67 7.78
CA PRO A 66 -8.97 -22.02 8.34
C PRO A 66 -7.61 -22.64 8.72
N ASN A 67 -7.65 -23.71 9.50
CA ASN A 67 -6.44 -24.38 10.00
C ASN A 67 -5.69 -25.23 8.94
N SER A 68 -6.21 -25.35 7.72
CA SER A 68 -5.55 -26.07 6.64
C SER A 68 -5.85 -25.48 5.26
N ALA A 69 -4.94 -25.71 4.32
CA ALA A 69 -5.08 -25.27 2.93
C ALA A 69 -6.28 -25.93 2.23
N ASP A 70 -6.59 -27.19 2.54
CA ASP A 70 -7.74 -27.89 1.93
C ASP A 70 -9.07 -27.36 2.46
N ALA A 71 -9.16 -27.06 3.76
CA ALA A 71 -10.34 -26.39 4.33
C ALA A 71 -10.53 -24.99 3.72
N PHE A 72 -9.45 -24.25 3.54
CA PHE A 72 -9.47 -22.95 2.87
C PHE A 72 -9.91 -23.07 1.39
N ALA A 73 -9.41 -24.06 0.66
CA ALA A 73 -9.79 -24.26 -0.74
C ALA A 73 -11.29 -24.57 -0.89
N ALA A 74 -11.86 -25.34 0.05
CA ALA A 74 -13.28 -25.70 0.06
C ALA A 74 -14.19 -24.53 0.50
N ASP A 75 -13.72 -23.65 1.38
CA ASP A 75 -14.52 -22.53 1.90
C ASP A 75 -14.44 -21.29 0.99
N ARG A 76 -15.50 -21.07 0.20
CA ARG A 76 -15.61 -19.90 -0.68
C ARG A 76 -15.60 -18.57 0.08
N THR A 77 -16.30 -18.49 1.20
CA THR A 77 -16.41 -17.26 1.97
C THR A 77 -15.05 -16.88 2.57
N ALA A 78 -14.34 -17.86 3.12
CA ALA A 78 -12.99 -17.64 3.61
C ALA A 78 -12.06 -17.16 2.49
N ARG A 79 -12.10 -17.78 1.29
CA ARG A 79 -11.30 -17.36 0.14
C ARG A 79 -11.53 -15.91 -0.26
N GLU A 80 -12.80 -15.51 -0.40
CA GLU A 80 -13.16 -14.15 -0.80
C GLU A 80 -12.72 -13.12 0.26
N VAL A 81 -12.98 -13.40 1.54
CA VAL A 81 -12.61 -12.50 2.65
C VAL A 81 -11.10 -12.38 2.79
N VAL A 82 -10.36 -13.50 2.81
CA VAL A 82 -8.90 -13.49 2.93
C VAL A 82 -8.25 -12.78 1.75
N THR A 83 -8.69 -13.08 0.53
CA THR A 83 -8.12 -12.47 -0.68
C THR A 83 -8.32 -10.95 -0.69
N LEU A 84 -9.52 -10.48 -0.35
CA LEU A 84 -9.80 -9.04 -0.28
C LEU A 84 -8.96 -8.35 0.80
N ASN A 85 -8.84 -8.95 1.98
CA ASN A 85 -8.10 -8.31 3.07
C ASN A 85 -6.58 -8.33 2.82
N LEU A 86 -6.03 -9.38 2.20
CA LEU A 86 -4.64 -9.38 1.71
C LEU A 86 -4.44 -8.24 0.70
N PHE A 87 -5.36 -8.09 -0.26
CA PHE A 87 -5.30 -7.00 -1.23
C PHE A 87 -5.28 -5.62 -0.56
N VAL A 88 -6.19 -5.38 0.40
CA VAL A 88 -6.27 -4.12 1.14
C VAL A 88 -5.00 -3.83 1.94
N ALA A 89 -4.48 -4.83 2.66
CA ALA A 89 -3.27 -4.66 3.46
C ALA A 89 -2.06 -4.31 2.58
N ILE A 90 -1.85 -5.05 1.49
CA ILE A 90 -0.73 -4.81 0.57
C ILE A 90 -0.88 -3.46 -0.13
N GLN A 91 -2.08 -3.08 -0.55
CA GLN A 91 -2.35 -1.77 -1.13
C GLN A 91 -2.04 -0.64 -0.14
N ALA A 92 -2.41 -0.78 1.13
CA ALA A 92 -2.13 0.23 2.13
C ALA A 92 -0.62 0.39 2.38
N CYS A 93 0.15 -0.70 2.35
CA CYS A 93 1.61 -0.64 2.40
C CYS A 93 2.21 0.08 1.17
N LEU A 94 1.70 -0.21 -0.03
CA LEU A 94 2.12 0.47 -1.27
C LEU A 94 1.81 1.97 -1.24
N ASP A 95 0.61 2.34 -0.81
CA ASP A 95 0.22 3.75 -0.69
C ASP A 95 1.14 4.50 0.27
N LEU A 96 1.47 3.86 1.41
CA LEU A 96 2.37 4.45 2.40
C LEU A 96 3.80 4.57 1.86
N ALA A 97 4.29 3.55 1.17
CA ALA A 97 5.60 3.58 0.54
C ALA A 97 5.69 4.68 -0.54
N ALA A 98 4.69 4.77 -1.42
CA ALA A 98 4.63 5.79 -2.46
C ALA A 98 4.58 7.21 -1.87
N HIS A 99 3.79 7.40 -0.81
CA HIS A 99 3.72 8.69 -0.14
C HIS A 99 5.08 9.07 0.47
N TRP A 100 5.77 8.13 1.11
CA TRP A 100 7.12 8.36 1.64
C TRP A 100 8.11 8.76 0.54
N LEU A 101 8.12 8.04 -0.59
CA LEU A 101 8.99 8.39 -1.72
C LEU A 101 8.73 9.81 -2.23
N ALA A 102 7.45 10.19 -2.33
CA ALA A 102 7.04 11.51 -2.82
C ALA A 102 7.49 12.64 -1.89
N ASP A 103 7.22 12.50 -0.58
CA ASP A 103 7.58 13.51 0.42
C ASP A 103 9.11 13.60 0.63
N ALA A 104 9.84 12.49 0.44
CA ALA A 104 11.30 12.48 0.45
C ALA A 104 11.93 13.10 -0.83
N GLY A 105 11.12 13.43 -1.83
CA GLY A 105 11.58 13.95 -3.12
C GLY A 105 12.36 12.92 -3.94
N TRP A 106 12.13 11.62 -3.73
CA TRP A 106 12.80 10.55 -4.45
C TRP A 106 12.07 10.16 -5.73
N GLU A 107 12.81 9.58 -6.67
CA GLU A 107 12.26 9.11 -7.94
C GLU A 107 11.19 8.03 -7.70
N MET A 108 10.02 8.22 -8.32
CA MET A 108 8.92 7.27 -8.25
C MET A 108 9.15 6.13 -9.26
N PRO A 109 9.20 4.86 -8.83
CA PRO A 109 9.38 3.74 -9.75
C PRO A 109 8.17 3.49 -10.64
N GLY A 110 8.42 2.87 -11.80
CA GLY A 110 7.36 2.55 -12.78
C GLY A 110 6.47 1.37 -12.41
N THR A 111 6.85 0.55 -11.43
CA THR A 111 6.08 -0.62 -10.98
C THR A 111 5.92 -0.65 -9.47
N TYR A 112 4.84 -1.27 -8.99
CA TYR A 112 4.58 -1.43 -7.55
C TYR A 112 5.65 -2.26 -6.83
N ALA A 113 6.25 -3.25 -7.50
CA ALA A 113 7.34 -4.04 -6.92
C ALA A 113 8.58 -3.18 -6.65
N ASP A 114 8.89 -2.26 -7.57
CA ASP A 114 10.06 -1.40 -7.47
C ASP A 114 9.92 -0.33 -6.39
N VAL A 115 8.70 0.01 -5.96
CA VAL A 115 8.43 0.95 -4.85
C VAL A 115 9.13 0.49 -3.57
N PHE A 116 9.03 -0.79 -3.20
CA PHE A 116 9.70 -1.31 -2.00
C PHE A 116 11.22 -1.40 -2.19
N ALA A 117 11.69 -1.75 -3.38
CA ALA A 117 13.11 -1.75 -3.70
C ALA A 117 13.72 -0.34 -3.58
N ALA A 118 12.99 0.70 -3.98
CA ALA A 118 13.40 2.08 -3.80
C ALA A 118 13.58 2.44 -2.32
N LEU A 119 12.63 2.09 -1.45
CA LEU A 119 12.78 2.31 0.00
C LEU A 119 14.02 1.61 0.58
N ALA A 120 14.33 0.39 0.14
CA ALA A 120 15.54 -0.31 0.57
C ALA A 120 16.83 0.34 0.06
N ARG A 121 16.86 0.87 -1.17
CA ARG A 121 18.03 1.63 -1.69
C ARG A 121 18.34 2.85 -0.84
N HIS A 122 17.32 3.50 -0.30
CA HIS A 122 17.47 4.63 0.62
C HIS A 122 17.63 4.22 2.10
N GLY A 123 17.74 2.92 2.38
CA GLY A 123 18.04 2.41 3.72
C GLY A 123 16.89 2.52 4.72
N LEU A 124 15.64 2.68 4.26
CA LEU A 124 14.46 2.76 5.15
C LEU A 124 14.04 1.39 5.66
N ILE A 125 14.12 0.39 4.80
CA ILE A 125 13.79 -1.00 5.11
C ILE A 125 14.92 -1.93 4.68
N PRO A 126 15.08 -3.10 5.33
CA PRO A 126 16.03 -4.13 4.88
C PRO A 126 15.71 -4.62 3.46
N ARG A 127 16.73 -5.02 2.70
CA ARG A 127 16.56 -5.51 1.32
C ARG A 127 15.70 -6.77 1.28
N GLU A 128 15.86 -7.65 2.25
CA GLU A 128 15.14 -8.91 2.39
C GLU A 128 13.65 -8.66 2.64
N LEU A 129 13.31 -7.62 3.40
CA LEU A 129 11.93 -7.18 3.58
C LEU A 129 11.36 -6.61 2.27
N ALA A 130 12.12 -5.76 1.58
CA ALA A 130 11.68 -5.21 0.30
C ALA A 130 11.38 -6.30 -0.74
N THR A 131 12.21 -7.34 -0.83
CA THR A 131 11.98 -8.47 -1.74
C THR A 131 10.67 -9.19 -1.43
N ARG A 132 10.37 -9.45 -0.16
CA ARG A 132 9.13 -10.13 0.25
C ARG A 132 7.89 -9.24 0.00
N LEU A 133 7.98 -7.95 0.28
CA LEU A 133 6.91 -6.99 -0.03
C LEU A 133 6.67 -6.83 -1.54
N ALA A 134 7.73 -6.89 -2.36
CA ALA A 134 7.61 -6.88 -3.80
C ALA A 134 6.87 -8.12 -4.33
N ALA A 135 7.13 -9.30 -3.75
CA ALA A 135 6.37 -10.51 -4.06
C ALA A 135 4.89 -10.38 -3.67
N ALA A 136 4.60 -9.77 -2.52
CA ALA A 136 3.22 -9.45 -2.10
C ALA A 136 2.55 -8.46 -3.06
N ALA A 137 3.26 -7.42 -3.53
CA ALA A 137 2.74 -6.48 -4.54
C ALA A 137 2.39 -7.19 -5.86
N ALA A 138 3.20 -8.15 -6.29
CA ALA A 138 2.91 -8.97 -7.47
C ALA A 138 1.65 -9.82 -7.26
N PHE A 139 1.46 -10.41 -6.07
CA PHE A 139 0.23 -11.11 -5.72
C PHE A 139 -1.00 -10.19 -5.76
N ARG A 140 -0.93 -8.99 -5.18
CA ARG A 140 -1.99 -7.98 -5.28
C ARG A 140 -2.34 -7.69 -6.74
N ASN A 141 -1.34 -7.60 -7.62
CA ASN A 141 -1.54 -7.35 -9.04
C ASN A 141 -2.25 -8.53 -9.73
N LEU A 142 -1.88 -9.76 -9.38
CA LEU A 142 -2.56 -10.97 -9.85
C LEU A 142 -4.04 -10.97 -9.44
N VAL A 143 -4.35 -10.64 -8.18
CA VAL A 143 -5.72 -10.55 -7.69
C VAL A 143 -6.54 -9.51 -8.45
N ALA A 144 -5.96 -8.33 -8.75
CA ALA A 144 -6.65 -7.27 -9.48
C ALA A 144 -6.98 -7.62 -10.94
N HIS A 145 -6.09 -8.36 -11.63
CA HIS A 145 -6.18 -8.54 -13.08
C HIS A 145 -6.57 -9.96 -13.51
N GLN A 146 -6.34 -10.96 -12.66
CA GLN A 146 -6.48 -12.39 -12.99
C GLN A 146 -7.15 -13.18 -11.86
N TYR A 147 -8.18 -12.59 -11.23
CA TYR A 147 -8.87 -13.20 -10.09
C TYR A 147 -9.37 -14.64 -10.34
N GLY A 148 -9.76 -14.98 -11.57
CA GLY A 148 -10.22 -16.33 -11.94
C GLY A 148 -9.12 -17.40 -11.98
N ALA A 149 -7.85 -17.02 -11.87
CA ALA A 149 -6.69 -17.92 -11.97
C ALA A 149 -5.91 -18.06 -10.65
N LEU A 150 -6.53 -17.71 -9.51
CA LEU A 150 -5.87 -17.78 -8.20
C LEU A 150 -5.68 -19.23 -7.74
N ASP A 151 -4.44 -19.56 -7.39
CA ASP A 151 -4.09 -20.79 -6.68
C ASP A 151 -4.35 -20.60 -5.17
N TRP A 152 -5.37 -21.29 -4.66
CA TRP A 152 -5.79 -21.18 -3.26
C TRP A 152 -4.74 -21.68 -2.26
N ARG A 153 -3.87 -22.63 -2.66
CA ARG A 153 -2.76 -23.07 -1.81
C ARG A 153 -1.72 -21.97 -1.66
N ARG A 154 -1.46 -21.23 -2.74
CA ARG A 154 -0.57 -20.05 -2.70
C ARG A 154 -1.17 -18.90 -1.87
N VAL A 155 -2.46 -18.62 -2.02
CA VAL A 155 -3.17 -17.63 -1.19
C VAL A 155 -3.10 -18.01 0.29
N TYR A 156 -3.30 -19.30 0.60
CA TYR A 156 -3.22 -19.81 1.97
C TYR A 156 -1.81 -19.66 2.56
N ALA A 157 -0.77 -20.00 1.79
CA ALA A 157 0.62 -19.86 2.24
C ALA A 157 0.94 -18.39 2.59
N LEU A 158 0.56 -17.44 1.72
CA LEU A 158 0.71 -16.01 1.95
C LEU A 158 -0.04 -15.56 3.22
N ALA A 159 -1.30 -15.99 3.37
CA ALA A 159 -2.14 -15.65 4.51
C ALA A 159 -1.65 -16.22 5.85
N SER A 160 -0.98 -17.38 5.83
CA SER A 160 -0.54 -18.07 7.05
C SER A 160 0.86 -17.68 7.51
N SER A 161 1.75 -17.25 6.61
CA SER A 161 3.17 -17.09 6.93
C SER A 161 3.75 -15.68 6.69
N GLU A 162 3.11 -14.84 5.87
CA GLU A 162 3.73 -13.59 5.40
C GLU A 162 3.06 -12.32 5.95
N LEU A 163 1.98 -12.42 6.72
CA LEU A 163 1.32 -11.24 7.30
C LEU A 163 2.25 -10.42 8.21
N GLY A 164 3.22 -11.08 8.85
CA GLY A 164 4.19 -10.42 9.72
C GLY A 164 5.10 -9.43 9.00
N ASP A 165 5.34 -9.60 7.70
CA ASP A 165 6.17 -8.68 6.93
C ASP A 165 5.47 -7.33 6.70
N LEU A 166 4.13 -7.34 6.55
CA LEU A 166 3.33 -6.12 6.45
C LEU A 166 3.34 -5.35 7.78
N ASP A 167 3.19 -6.07 8.89
CA ASP A 167 3.26 -5.48 10.23
C ASP A 167 4.67 -4.92 10.54
N MET A 168 5.73 -5.66 10.17
CA MET A 168 7.11 -5.22 10.32
C MET A 168 7.43 -3.98 9.46
N PHE A 169 6.91 -3.92 8.24
CA PHE A 169 7.00 -2.74 7.39
C PHE A 169 6.38 -1.51 8.08
N CYS A 170 5.13 -1.62 8.53
CA CYS A 170 4.44 -0.56 9.27
C CYS A 170 5.21 -0.11 10.51
N ALA A 171 5.72 -1.06 11.31
CA ALA A 171 6.50 -0.76 12.50
C ALA A 171 7.83 -0.04 12.17
N THR A 172 8.47 -0.41 11.06
CA THR A 172 9.73 0.22 10.62
C THR A 172 9.50 1.66 10.20
N LEU A 173 8.45 1.94 9.43
CA LEU A 173 8.11 3.30 8.99
C LEU A 173 7.67 4.17 10.16
N ALA A 174 6.88 3.63 11.10
CA ALA A 174 6.48 4.34 12.31
C ALA A 174 7.69 4.83 13.13
N LYS A 175 8.72 3.99 13.30
CA LYS A 175 9.96 4.35 14.01
C LYS A 175 10.80 5.41 13.30
N ARG A 176 10.65 5.56 11.98
CA ARG A 176 11.41 6.51 11.15
C ARG A 176 10.71 7.87 11.03
N ALA A 177 9.41 7.92 11.33
CA ALA A 177 8.60 9.13 11.26
C ALA A 177 8.61 9.96 12.56
N THR A 178 9.00 9.32 13.68
CA THR A 178 9.30 9.95 14.98
C THR A 178 10.79 10.24 15.11
#